data_AF-A0A8J6LN30-F1
#
_entry.id   AF-A0A8J6LN30-F1
#
_cell.length_a   1.000
_cell.length_b   1.000
_cell.length_c   1.000
_cell.angle_alpha   90.00
_cell.angle_beta   90.00
_cell.angle_gamma   90.00
#
_symmetry.space_group_name_H-M   'P 1'
#
loop_
_entity.id
_entity.type
_entity.pdbx_description
1 polymer ?
#
loop_
_entity_poly.entity_id
_entity_poly.type
_entity_poly.pdbx_seq_one_letter_code
_entity_poly.pdbx_strand_id
1 'polypeptide(L)'
;MAQVQERAFSLLPADRLNQIAAYLASGADCDDDAFFWTFMDDHIQRVKAQLRPLLRAMVLTTPHSLTPLLEAVQFLQAAIARRRTLADVAAATIPTRWIPVRLKRYLYDTAADGTPQLRRDRYEACLYFHLRAALESGELVCPTSTRFRSLEDDLIPLAEWQANKESLIAATNLPILQQPITEHLAELEQ
;
A
#
# COMPACT_ATOMS: atom_id res chain seq x y z
N MET A 1 0.19 -33.68 -38.58
CA MET A 1 0.15 -33.76 -37.10
C MET A 1 1.55 -33.62 -36.49
N ALA A 2 2.53 -34.47 -36.84
CA ALA A 2 3.89 -34.43 -36.25
C ALA A 2 4.63 -33.08 -36.41
N GLN A 3 4.53 -32.45 -37.57
CA GLN A 3 5.19 -31.16 -37.87
C GLN A 3 4.63 -29.98 -37.06
N VAL A 4 3.36 -30.07 -36.64
CA VAL A 4 2.72 -29.07 -35.77
C VAL A 4 3.16 -29.28 -34.32
N GLN A 5 3.31 -30.54 -33.90
CA GLN A 5 3.79 -30.90 -32.56
C GLN A 5 5.25 -30.50 -32.34
N GLU A 6 6.15 -30.78 -33.29
CA GLU A 6 7.55 -30.34 -33.20
C GLU A 6 7.65 -28.81 -33.08
N ARG A 7 6.84 -28.08 -33.85
CA ARG A 7 6.84 -26.62 -33.78
C ARG A 7 6.26 -26.10 -32.48
N ALA A 8 5.23 -26.74 -31.93
CA ALA A 8 4.70 -26.42 -30.61
C ALA A 8 5.75 -26.68 -29.51
N PHE A 9 6.47 -27.81 -29.56
CA PHE A 9 7.50 -28.14 -28.58
C PHE A 9 8.75 -27.27 -28.67
N SER A 10 9.02 -26.65 -29.83
CA SER A 10 10.08 -25.64 -29.96
C SER A 10 9.75 -24.32 -29.23
N LEU A 11 8.46 -24.00 -29.06
CA LEU A 11 8.01 -22.81 -28.33
C LEU A 11 7.80 -23.08 -26.84
N LEU A 12 7.36 -24.29 -26.50
CA LEU A 12 7.06 -24.69 -25.13
C LEU A 12 7.40 -26.18 -24.95
N PRO A 13 8.43 -26.53 -24.15
CA PRO A 13 8.86 -27.92 -23.99
C PRO A 13 7.71 -28.85 -23.60
N ALA A 14 7.72 -30.09 -24.09
CA ALA A 14 6.66 -31.07 -23.88
C ALA A 14 6.31 -31.25 -22.39
N ASP A 15 7.32 -31.26 -21.52
CA ASP A 15 7.16 -31.42 -20.07
C ASP A 15 6.38 -30.24 -19.46
N ARG A 16 6.66 -29.02 -19.92
CA ARG A 16 5.96 -27.81 -19.47
C ARG A 16 4.54 -27.75 -20.02
N LEU A 17 4.33 -28.21 -21.25
CA LEU A 17 2.99 -28.38 -21.84
C LEU A 17 2.14 -29.38 -21.06
N ASN A 18 2.70 -30.52 -20.69
CA ASN A 18 2.01 -31.53 -19.89
C ASN A 18 1.70 -31.04 -18.48
N GLN A 19 2.60 -30.28 -17.85
CA GLN A 19 2.33 -29.62 -16.57
C GLN A 19 1.20 -28.61 -16.67
N ILE A 20 1.19 -27.75 -17.70
CA ILE A 20 0.12 -26.77 -17.92
C ILE A 20 -1.21 -27.46 -18.24
N ALA A 21 -1.20 -28.51 -19.05
CA ALA A 21 -2.40 -29.27 -19.37
C ALA A 21 -2.97 -29.99 -18.14
N ALA A 22 -2.12 -30.62 -17.33
CA ALA A 22 -2.53 -31.25 -16.07
C ALA A 22 -3.07 -30.22 -15.06
N TYR A 23 -2.48 -29.02 -15.04
CA TYR A 23 -2.91 -27.90 -14.21
C TYR A 23 -4.25 -27.32 -14.66
N LEU A 24 -4.46 -27.09 -15.96
CA LEU A 24 -5.75 -26.64 -16.51
C LEU A 24 -6.85 -27.69 -16.34
N ALA A 25 -6.50 -28.98 -16.42
CA ALA A 25 -7.42 -30.09 -16.25
C ALA A 25 -7.80 -30.36 -14.78
N SER A 26 -6.94 -30.01 -13.81
CA SER A 26 -7.18 -30.26 -12.39
C SER A 26 -8.13 -29.25 -11.74
N GLY A 27 -8.42 -28.12 -12.41
CA GLY A 27 -9.27 -27.05 -11.87
C GLY A 27 -8.70 -26.42 -10.59
N ALA A 28 -7.39 -26.58 -10.35
CA ALA A 28 -6.74 -26.02 -9.18
C ALA A 28 -6.70 -24.50 -9.28
N ASP A 29 -7.27 -23.82 -8.28
CA ASP A 29 -7.17 -22.36 -8.16
C ASP A 29 -5.69 -21.93 -8.18
N CYS A 30 -5.36 -21.04 -9.11
CA CYS A 30 -4.04 -20.40 -9.12
C CYS A 30 -3.93 -19.53 -7.89
N ASP A 31 -2.97 -19.81 -7.01
CA ASP A 31 -2.60 -18.87 -5.97
C ASP A 31 -1.73 -17.76 -6.61
N ASP A 32 -2.40 -16.80 -7.25
CA ASP A 32 -1.78 -15.66 -7.92
C ASP A 32 -0.89 -14.85 -6.95
N ASP A 33 -1.31 -14.74 -5.70
CA ASP A 33 -0.55 -14.09 -4.64
C ASP A 33 0.75 -14.88 -4.34
N ALA A 34 0.69 -16.21 -4.26
CA ALA A 34 1.90 -17.04 -4.08
C ALA A 34 2.88 -16.87 -5.24
N PHE A 35 2.36 -16.80 -6.47
CA PHE A 35 3.17 -16.52 -7.65
C PHE A 35 3.82 -15.14 -7.57
N PHE A 36 3.04 -14.11 -7.24
CA PHE A 36 3.52 -12.75 -7.05
C PHE A 36 4.64 -12.68 -6.00
N TRP A 37 4.47 -13.35 -4.86
CA TRP A 37 5.48 -13.34 -3.79
C TRP A 37 6.75 -14.07 -4.17
N THR A 38 6.66 -15.13 -4.97
CA THR A 38 7.84 -15.80 -5.55
C THR A 38 8.56 -14.87 -6.50
N PHE A 39 7.85 -14.18 -7.40
CA PHE A 39 8.44 -13.16 -8.26
C PHE A 39 9.13 -12.04 -7.47
N MET A 40 8.51 -11.58 -6.38
CA MET A 40 9.08 -10.54 -5.53
C MET A 40 10.38 -10.99 -4.86
N ASP A 41 10.52 -12.26 -4.49
CA ASP A 41 11.76 -12.77 -3.88
C ASP A 41 12.98 -12.57 -4.78
N ASP A 42 12.82 -12.76 -6.09
CA ASP A 42 13.88 -12.58 -7.07
C ASP A 42 14.24 -11.11 -7.30
N HIS A 43 13.29 -10.19 -7.06
CA HIS A 43 13.41 -8.77 -7.41
C HIS A 43 13.61 -7.85 -6.20
N ILE A 44 13.46 -8.36 -4.98
CA ILE A 44 13.35 -7.54 -3.77
C ILE A 44 14.58 -6.67 -3.54
N GLN A 45 15.78 -7.15 -3.87
CA GLN A 45 17.01 -6.37 -3.67
C GLN A 45 17.01 -5.10 -4.51
N ARG A 46 16.52 -5.18 -5.76
CA ARG A 46 16.37 -4.01 -6.64
C ARG A 46 15.31 -3.06 -6.11
N VAL A 47 14.17 -3.59 -5.66
CA VAL A 47 13.08 -2.80 -5.07
C VAL A 47 13.59 -2.02 -3.85
N LYS A 48 14.29 -2.68 -2.92
CA LYS A 48 14.90 -2.04 -1.75
C LYS A 48 15.91 -0.96 -2.13
N ALA A 49 16.78 -1.23 -3.09
CA ALA A 49 17.79 -0.26 -3.54
C ALA A 49 17.15 1.02 -4.10
N GLN A 50 16.01 0.91 -4.78
CA GLN A 50 15.31 2.04 -5.37
C GLN A 50 14.39 2.78 -4.38
N LEU A 51 13.67 2.04 -3.52
CA LEU A 51 12.64 2.62 -2.67
C LEU A 51 13.16 3.12 -1.32
N ARG A 52 14.22 2.51 -0.74
CA ARG A 52 14.76 2.95 0.56
C ARG A 52 15.22 4.42 0.55
N PRO A 53 15.93 4.93 -0.47
CA PRO A 53 16.29 6.35 -0.52
C PRO A 53 15.08 7.27 -0.55
N LEU A 54 14.04 6.91 -1.31
CA LEU A 54 12.79 7.67 -1.39
C LEU A 54 12.11 7.68 -0.03
N LEU A 55 11.93 6.50 0.58
CA LEU A 55 11.31 6.36 1.89
C LEU A 55 12.04 7.18 2.96
N ARG A 56 13.38 7.23 2.91
CA ARG A 56 14.19 8.03 3.84
C ARG A 56 13.95 9.53 3.71
N ALA A 57 13.68 10.02 2.50
CA ALA A 57 13.47 11.44 2.24
C ALA A 57 12.03 11.90 2.50
N MET A 58 11.08 10.97 2.58
CA MET A 58 9.66 11.28 2.77
C MET A 58 9.35 11.60 4.23
N VAL A 59 8.65 12.72 4.45
CA VAL A 59 8.03 13.04 5.74
C VAL A 59 6.59 12.58 5.66
N LEU A 60 6.28 11.50 6.37
CA LEU A 60 4.95 10.89 6.37
C LEU A 60 4.23 11.23 7.67
N THR A 61 3.03 11.77 7.52
CA THR A 61 2.12 12.08 8.62
C THR A 61 0.76 11.45 8.36
N THR A 62 -0.10 11.54 9.36
CA THR A 62 -1.49 11.10 9.29
C THR A 62 -2.34 12.30 9.75
N PRO A 63 -3.39 12.69 9.01
CA PRO A 63 -4.35 13.67 9.50
C PRO A 63 -5.06 13.19 10.77
N HIS A 64 -5.19 11.87 10.89
CA HIS A 64 -5.83 11.19 12.01
C HIS A 64 -4.78 10.62 12.97
N SER A 65 -5.18 9.99 14.08
CA SER A 65 -4.25 9.44 15.07
C SER A 65 -3.23 8.43 14.47
N LEU A 66 -2.13 8.19 15.20
CA LEU A 66 -1.05 7.29 14.77
C LEU A 66 -1.57 5.89 14.36
N THR A 67 -1.41 5.54 13.08
CA THR A 67 -1.85 4.24 12.57
C THR A 67 -0.79 3.15 12.75
N PRO A 68 -1.19 1.86 12.89
CA PRO A 68 -0.27 0.72 12.89
C PRO A 68 0.69 0.68 11.70
N LEU A 69 0.22 1.11 10.53
CA LEU A 69 1.02 1.17 9.32
C LEU A 69 2.09 2.26 9.43
N LEU A 70 1.73 3.45 9.92
CA LEU A 70 2.69 4.55 10.08
C LEU A 70 3.82 4.17 11.06
N GLU A 71 3.50 3.49 12.15
CA GLU A 71 4.53 2.98 13.08
C GLU A 71 5.51 2.04 12.37
N ALA A 72 5.01 1.11 11.55
CA ALA A 72 5.85 0.19 10.79
C ALA A 72 6.74 0.91 9.76
N VAL A 73 6.20 1.93 9.10
CA VAL A 73 6.95 2.77 8.16
C VAL A 73 8.03 3.56 8.89
N GLN A 74 7.71 4.21 10.01
CA GLN A 74 8.66 4.95 10.83
C GLN A 74 9.76 4.04 11.38
N PHE A 75 9.41 2.82 11.79
CA PHE A 75 10.38 1.80 12.19
C PHE A 75 11.35 1.47 11.05
N LEU A 76 10.84 1.25 9.83
CA LEU A 76 11.70 0.98 8.66
C LEU A 76 12.57 2.20 8.31
N GLN A 77 12.02 3.41 8.30
CA GLN A 77 12.78 4.65 8.10
C GLN A 77 13.93 4.77 9.12
N ALA A 78 13.66 4.45 10.38
CA ALA A 78 14.64 4.49 11.46
C ALA A 78 15.72 3.40 11.32
N ALA A 79 15.39 2.23 10.77
CA ALA A 79 16.37 1.18 10.44
C ALA A 79 17.27 1.60 9.26
N ILE A 80 16.67 2.15 8.20
CA ILE A 80 17.38 2.67 7.01
C ILE A 80 18.33 3.80 7.40
N ALA A 81 17.89 4.74 8.23
CA ALA A 81 18.71 5.86 8.71
C ALA A 81 19.97 5.37 9.45
N ARG A 82 19.86 4.25 10.19
CA ARG A 82 20.97 3.59 10.88
C ARG A 82 21.79 2.65 9.99
N ARG A 83 21.50 2.59 8.68
CA ARG A 83 22.10 1.66 7.71
C ARG A 83 21.99 0.19 8.13
N ARG A 84 20.95 -0.16 8.89
CA ARG A 84 20.66 -1.53 9.29
C ARG A 84 19.73 -2.19 8.29
N THR A 85 19.90 -3.48 8.08
CA THR A 85 18.89 -4.27 7.37
C THR A 85 17.86 -4.78 8.36
N LEU A 86 16.65 -5.10 7.90
CA LEU A 86 15.69 -5.78 8.76
C LEU A 86 16.23 -7.12 9.25
N ALA A 87 17.17 -7.77 8.55
CA ALA A 87 17.85 -8.99 8.99
C ALA A 87 18.70 -8.80 10.28
N ASP A 88 19.17 -7.59 10.53
CA ASP A 88 19.98 -7.26 11.72
C ASP A 88 19.14 -6.90 12.95
N VAL A 89 17.83 -6.77 12.78
CA VAL A 89 16.91 -6.31 13.82
C VAL A 89 16.26 -7.51 14.54
N ALA A 90 16.07 -7.40 15.85
CA ALA A 90 15.41 -8.45 16.63
C ALA A 90 13.96 -8.63 16.16
N ALA A 91 13.56 -9.87 15.86
CA ALA A 91 12.25 -10.17 15.28
C ALA A 91 11.08 -9.64 16.13
N ALA A 92 11.19 -9.70 17.46
CA ALA A 92 10.18 -9.21 18.40
C ALA A 92 9.95 -7.69 18.33
N THR A 93 10.89 -6.93 17.77
CA THR A 93 10.77 -5.47 17.64
C THR A 93 10.14 -5.03 16.33
N ILE A 94 9.98 -5.94 15.36
CA ILE A 94 9.41 -5.63 14.06
C ILE A 94 7.88 -5.47 14.21
N PRO A 95 7.30 -4.29 13.89
CA PRO A 95 5.86 -4.10 14.00
C PRO A 95 5.09 -4.96 13.00
N THR A 96 4.22 -5.85 13.49
CA THR A 96 3.46 -6.78 12.64
C THR A 96 1.95 -6.59 12.76
N ARG A 97 1.50 -5.69 13.64
CA ARG A 97 0.07 -5.43 13.91
C ARG A 97 -0.70 -4.88 12.70
N TRP A 98 -0.01 -4.25 11.76
CA TRP A 98 -0.61 -3.70 10.54
C TRP A 98 -0.85 -4.77 9.45
N ILE A 99 -0.24 -5.96 9.57
CA ILE A 99 -0.28 -6.99 8.52
C ILE A 99 -1.68 -7.61 8.45
N PRO A 100 -2.37 -7.53 7.30
CA PRO A 100 -3.64 -8.22 7.10
C PRO A 100 -3.52 -9.73 7.28
N VAL A 101 -4.50 -10.37 7.91
CA VAL A 101 -4.50 -11.82 8.21
C VAL A 101 -4.27 -12.66 6.94
N ARG A 102 -4.90 -12.29 5.82
CA ARG A 102 -4.74 -12.99 4.53
C ARG A 102 -3.30 -13.05 4.02
N LEU A 103 -2.48 -12.03 4.32
CA LEU A 103 -1.11 -11.97 3.83
C LEU A 103 -0.13 -12.75 4.71
N LYS A 104 -0.52 -13.11 5.94
CA LYS A 104 0.38 -13.81 6.87
C LYS A 104 0.92 -15.12 6.29
N ARG A 105 0.12 -15.86 5.52
CA ARG A 105 0.55 -17.12 4.88
C ARG A 105 1.72 -16.95 3.89
N TYR A 106 1.94 -15.75 3.36
CA TYR A 106 3.04 -15.46 2.42
C TYR A 106 4.23 -14.78 3.08
N LEU A 107 4.02 -14.16 4.24
CA LEU A 107 5.02 -13.38 4.96
C LEU A 107 5.69 -14.17 6.07
N TYR A 108 5.16 -15.33 6.47
CA TYR A 108 5.70 -16.16 7.53
C TYR A 108 6.00 -17.56 7.04
N ASP A 109 7.19 -18.03 7.34
CA ASP A 109 7.56 -19.45 7.26
C ASP A 109 7.38 -20.10 8.65
N THR A 110 7.41 -21.43 8.70
CA THR A 110 7.46 -22.18 9.95
C THR A 110 8.90 -22.57 10.23
N ALA A 111 9.45 -22.10 11.35
CA ALA A 111 10.78 -22.49 11.80
C ALA A 111 10.81 -23.96 12.26
N ALA A 112 12.01 -24.51 12.44
CA ALA A 112 12.21 -25.90 12.86
C ALA A 112 11.57 -26.24 14.22
N ASP A 113 11.38 -25.24 15.08
CA ASP A 113 10.71 -25.35 16.39
C ASP A 113 9.18 -25.14 16.29
N GLY A 114 8.63 -24.97 15.08
CA GLY A 114 7.21 -24.71 14.85
C GLY A 114 6.80 -23.25 15.00
N THR A 115 7.72 -22.34 15.32
CA THR A 115 7.39 -20.92 15.52
C THR A 115 7.26 -20.17 14.18
N PRO A 116 6.38 -19.16 14.09
CA PRO A 116 6.23 -18.37 12.88
C PRO A 116 7.44 -17.45 12.67
N GLN A 117 8.17 -17.66 11.58
CA GLN A 117 9.35 -16.88 11.22
C GLN A 117 9.01 -15.88 10.11
N LEU A 118 9.12 -14.59 10.41
CA LEU A 118 8.84 -13.53 9.43
C LEU A 118 9.88 -13.49 8.32
N ARG A 119 9.42 -13.60 7.06
CA ARG A 119 10.18 -13.31 5.85
C ARG A 119 10.35 -11.81 5.69
N ARG A 120 11.45 -11.29 6.24
CA ARG A 120 11.72 -9.85 6.36
C ARG A 120 11.77 -9.12 5.01
N ASP A 121 12.16 -9.83 3.97
CA ASP A 121 12.23 -9.29 2.60
C ASP A 121 10.83 -9.07 2.01
N ARG A 122 9.95 -10.06 2.15
CA ARG A 122 8.54 -9.95 1.75
C ARG A 122 7.79 -8.95 2.64
N TYR A 123 8.12 -8.88 3.93
CA TYR A 123 7.58 -7.86 4.84
C TYR A 123 7.89 -6.44 4.35
N GLU A 124 9.14 -6.16 3.98
CA GLU A 124 9.53 -4.84 3.49
C GLU A 124 8.81 -4.50 2.16
N ALA A 125 8.73 -5.46 1.23
CA ALA A 125 7.94 -5.32 0.01
C ALA A 125 6.47 -4.98 0.30
N CYS A 126 5.84 -5.76 1.18
CA CYS A 126 4.46 -5.58 1.61
C CYS A 126 4.24 -4.16 2.14
N LEU A 127 5.18 -3.66 2.95
CA LEU A 127 5.10 -2.33 3.54
C LEU A 127 5.10 -1.24 2.47
N TYR A 128 5.89 -1.38 1.40
CA TYR A 128 5.84 -0.42 0.28
C TYR A 128 4.49 -0.43 -0.45
N PHE A 129 3.89 -1.59 -0.68
CA PHE A 129 2.58 -1.67 -1.32
C PHE A 129 1.47 -1.05 -0.47
N HIS A 130 1.48 -1.33 0.84
CA HIS A 130 0.51 -0.75 1.76
C HIS A 130 0.73 0.76 1.97
N LEU A 131 1.99 1.22 2.01
CA LEU A 131 2.30 2.65 2.04
C LEU A 131 1.72 3.36 0.81
N ARG A 132 1.91 2.80 -0.38
CA ARG A 132 1.34 3.36 -1.61
C ARG A 132 -0.19 3.44 -1.52
N ALA A 133 -0.85 2.36 -1.11
CA ALA A 133 -2.31 2.35 -0.97
C ALA A 133 -2.80 3.38 0.05
N ALA A 134 -2.09 3.54 1.17
CA ALA A 134 -2.43 4.51 2.21
C ALA A 134 -2.22 5.96 1.77
N LEU A 135 -1.23 6.22 0.91
CA LEU A 135 -1.04 7.53 0.26
C LEU A 135 -2.15 7.80 -0.77
N GLU A 136 -2.55 6.78 -1.54
CA GLU A 136 -3.62 6.91 -2.54
C GLU A 136 -5.00 7.10 -1.89
N SER A 137 -5.24 6.52 -0.72
CA SER A 137 -6.49 6.69 0.04
C SER A 137 -6.54 7.97 0.88
N GLY A 138 -5.40 8.63 1.11
CA GLY A 138 -5.28 9.77 2.02
C GLY A 138 -5.20 9.39 3.51
N GLU A 139 -5.09 8.10 3.85
CA GLU A 139 -4.81 7.67 5.23
C GLU A 139 -3.48 8.23 5.72
N LEU A 140 -2.47 8.19 4.84
CA LEU A 140 -1.18 8.83 5.06
C LEU A 140 -1.01 9.98 4.09
N VAL A 141 -0.39 11.05 4.57
CA VAL A 141 -0.09 12.23 3.78
C VAL A 141 1.39 12.57 3.88
N CYS A 142 1.89 13.27 2.86
CA CYS A 142 3.24 13.75 2.75
C CYS A 142 3.15 15.27 2.52
N PRO A 143 3.28 16.11 3.57
CA PRO A 143 3.10 17.56 3.45
C PRO A 143 4.04 18.23 2.43
N THR A 144 5.22 17.64 2.23
CA THR A 144 6.23 18.09 1.26
C THR A 144 5.95 17.63 -0.17
N SER A 145 4.93 16.80 -0.39
CA SER A 145 4.48 16.38 -1.72
C SER A 145 3.46 17.38 -2.30
N THR A 146 3.44 17.50 -3.62
CA THR A 146 2.38 18.21 -4.34
C THR A 146 1.14 17.35 -4.57
N ARG A 147 1.28 16.02 -4.60
CA ARG A 147 0.19 15.08 -4.92
C ARG A 147 -0.44 14.46 -3.68
N PHE A 148 0.35 14.18 -2.66
CA PHE A 148 -0.09 13.44 -1.47
C PHE A 148 -0.15 14.33 -0.22
N ARG A 149 -0.39 15.64 -0.39
CA ARG A 149 -0.65 16.56 0.71
C ARG A 149 -2.05 16.31 1.29
N SER A 150 -2.26 16.64 2.56
CA SER A 150 -3.61 16.65 3.14
C SER A 150 -4.47 17.70 2.45
N LEU A 151 -5.70 17.34 2.09
CA LEU A 151 -6.68 18.34 1.64
C LEU A 151 -6.96 19.37 2.75
N GLU A 152 -6.89 18.97 4.02
CA GLU A 152 -7.12 19.85 5.16
C GLU A 152 -6.13 21.02 5.22
N ASP A 153 -4.92 20.86 4.65
CA ASP A 153 -3.92 21.92 4.59
C ASP A 153 -4.33 23.06 3.64
N ASP A 154 -5.23 22.78 2.68
CA ASP A 154 -5.76 23.76 1.72
C ASP A 154 -7.12 24.33 2.16
N LEU A 155 -7.69 23.84 3.27
CA LEU A 155 -8.96 24.31 3.82
C LEU A 155 -8.75 25.37 4.91
N ILE A 156 -9.79 26.14 5.18
CA ILE A 156 -9.83 27.01 6.36
C ILE A 156 -9.80 26.11 7.61
N PRO A 157 -8.90 26.34 8.57
CA PRO A 157 -8.81 25.52 9.78
C PRO A 157 -10.19 25.42 10.46
N LEU A 158 -10.55 24.21 10.90
CA LEU A 158 -11.91 23.94 11.41
C LEU A 158 -12.31 24.88 12.55
N ALA A 159 -11.37 25.19 13.45
CA ALA A 159 -11.60 26.12 14.56
C ALA A 159 -11.92 27.54 14.07
N GLU A 160 -11.23 28.01 13.04
CA GLU A 160 -11.47 29.32 12.42
C GLU A 160 -12.79 29.34 11.66
N TRP A 161 -13.08 28.28 10.91
CA TRP A 161 -14.36 28.12 10.22
C TRP A 161 -15.53 28.14 11.19
N GLN A 162 -15.44 27.42 12.30
CA GLN A 162 -16.48 27.38 13.33
C GLN A 162 -16.69 28.74 14.00
N ALA A 163 -15.61 29.48 14.26
CA ALA A 163 -15.68 30.80 14.90
C ALA A 163 -16.23 31.89 13.97
N ASN A 164 -15.88 31.85 12.67
CA ASN A 164 -16.08 32.97 11.75
C ASN A 164 -16.96 32.63 10.54
N LYS A 165 -17.73 31.53 10.59
CA LYS A 165 -18.50 30.99 9.45
C LYS A 165 -19.27 32.04 8.66
N GLU A 166 -20.11 32.83 9.33
CA GLU A 166 -21.00 33.80 8.67
C GLU A 166 -20.20 34.92 7.97
N SER A 167 -19.15 35.42 8.62
CA SER A 167 -18.26 36.44 8.07
C SER A 167 -17.49 35.91 6.85
N LEU A 168 -16.97 34.69 6.94
CA LEU A 168 -16.26 34.03 5.85
C LEU A 168 -17.17 33.80 4.63
N ILE A 169 -18.41 33.35 4.86
CA ILE A 169 -19.41 33.18 3.79
C ILE A 169 -19.75 34.53 3.16
N ALA A 170 -20.03 35.55 3.95
CA ALA A 170 -20.33 36.89 3.44
C ALA A 170 -19.18 37.46 2.58
N ALA A 171 -17.93 37.25 3.00
CA ALA A 171 -16.74 37.71 2.28
C ALA A 171 -16.57 37.08 0.89
N THR A 172 -17.17 35.90 0.63
CA THR A 172 -17.11 35.28 -0.70
C THR A 172 -17.89 36.06 -1.77
N ASN A 173 -18.82 36.95 -1.37
CA ASN A 173 -19.74 37.65 -2.27
C ASN A 173 -20.51 36.73 -3.24
N LEU A 174 -20.72 35.47 -2.85
CA LEU A 174 -21.49 34.49 -3.61
C LEU A 174 -22.92 34.42 -3.04
N PRO A 175 -23.93 34.96 -3.74
CA PRO A 175 -25.31 34.99 -3.24
C PRO A 175 -25.86 33.58 -2.95
N ILE A 176 -25.43 32.61 -3.76
CA ILE A 176 -25.82 31.20 -3.65
C ILE A 176 -25.46 30.58 -2.29
N LEU A 177 -24.40 31.07 -1.63
CA LEU A 177 -23.94 30.56 -0.34
C LEU A 177 -24.59 31.27 0.85
N GLN A 178 -25.30 32.38 0.61
CA GLN A 178 -25.97 33.15 1.67
C GLN A 178 -27.39 32.65 1.94
N GLN A 179 -27.99 31.94 0.99
CA GLN A 179 -29.30 31.33 1.15
C GLN A 179 -29.18 29.92 1.76
N PRO A 180 -30.10 29.51 2.64
CA PRO A 180 -30.12 28.16 3.16
C PRO A 180 -30.38 27.16 2.03
N ILE A 181 -29.75 25.99 2.13
CA ILE A 181 -29.81 24.96 1.07
C ILE A 181 -31.25 24.46 0.79
N THR A 182 -32.13 24.55 1.77
CA THR A 182 -33.54 24.16 1.64
C THR A 182 -34.31 25.04 0.67
N GLU A 183 -34.00 26.34 0.61
CA GLU A 183 -34.63 27.28 -0.32
C GLU A 183 -34.14 27.01 -1.75
N HIS A 184 -32.84 26.78 -1.93
CA HIS A 184 -32.25 26.39 -3.22
C HIS A 184 -32.84 25.11 -3.79
N LEU A 185 -33.05 24.09 -2.95
CA LEU A 185 -33.60 22.81 -3.40
C LEU A 185 -35.06 22.96 -3.86
N ALA A 186 -35.86 23.79 -3.18
CA ALA A 186 -37.25 24.04 -3.55
C ALA A 186 -37.40 24.75 -4.90
N GLU A 187 -36.45 25.60 -5.28
CA GLU A 187 -36.43 26.27 -6.59
C GLU A 187 -36.06 25.32 -7.75
N LEU A 188 -35.28 24.27 -7.49
CA LEU A 188 -34.85 23.29 -8.50
C LEU A 188 -35.82 22.13 -8.71
N GLU A 189 -36.78 21.93 -7.81
CA GLU A 189 -37.85 20.92 -7.93
C GLU A 189 -39.04 21.39 -8.80
N GLN A 190 -38.99 22.62 -9.33
CA GLN A 190 -40.00 23.19 -10.25
C GLN A 190 -39.63 22.99 -11.73
#